data_AF-A0A3D9N1W8-F1
#
_entry.id   AF-A0A3D9N1W8-F1
#
_cell.length_a   1.000
_cell.length_b   1.000
_cell.length_c   1.000
_cell.angle_alpha   90.00
_cell.angle_beta   90.00
_cell.angle_gamma   90.00
#
_symmetry.space_group_name_H-M   'P 1'
#
loop_
_entity.id
_entity.type
_entity.pdbx_description
1 polymer ?
#
loop_
_entity_poly.entity_id
_entity_poly.type
_entity_poly.pdbx_seq_one_letter_code
_entity_poly.pdbx_strand_id
1 'polypeptide(L)'
;MVYLREIIKNNKTQISQYNNIETVAYLYASSTIQSIQIENINFELSPEETIALDGYLNKTDSFEKIISIISKPPIKGIDATSNIFKFAGLYLGAKEQLKDKLIERFKRGDIKEQFFLSKIEPSLKSSLIESQNIDLTNPFSVLVNKLFDINDVSEKNINKALTEIINNDLDIHTLLLLEDIENQLLEVKFISKNPEQVLRDIFYNFPNAVQKIIKNRRKGHPDFEINDEYDLQDILYVIIKSIFPKMRDEEVTPKQGIKSSRIDFILKEEKILIEVKMMKKNDSNEKDFIEQLKIDIESYHTSEWLDKLYCFVYDPFKKTKDVSNFKDLNGDRTKGDHNYNVEVIVVN
;
A
#
# COMPACT_ATOMS: atom_id res chain seq x y z
N MET A 1 1.64 -1.95 3.55
CA MET A 1 0.21 -1.83 3.22
C MET A 1 -0.67 -1.38 4.38
N VAL A 2 -0.60 -2.01 5.56
CA VAL A 2 -1.44 -1.69 6.73
C VAL A 2 -1.34 -0.22 7.16
N TYR A 3 -0.11 0.29 7.23
CA TYR A 3 0.16 1.65 7.68
C TYR A 3 -0.41 2.72 6.73
N LEU A 4 -0.29 2.50 5.41
CA LEU A 4 -0.83 3.42 4.40
C LEU A 4 -2.36 3.54 4.47
N ARG A 5 -3.06 2.40 4.57
CA ARG A 5 -4.53 2.36 4.67
C ARG A 5 -5.06 3.10 5.90
N GLU A 6 -4.39 2.92 7.03
CA GLU A 6 -4.76 3.60 8.28
C GLU A 6 -4.50 5.11 8.21
N ILE A 7 -3.36 5.52 7.63
CA ILE A 7 -3.06 6.94 7.38
C ILE A 7 -4.10 7.58 6.46
N ILE A 8 -4.41 6.95 5.33
CA ILE A 8 -5.44 7.43 4.40
C ILE A 8 -6.77 7.57 5.14
N LYS A 9 -7.20 6.54 5.87
CA LYS A 9 -8.47 6.56 6.63
C LYS A 9 -8.53 7.69 7.66
N ASN A 10 -7.44 7.93 8.40
CA ASN A 10 -7.38 8.99 9.40
C ASN A 10 -7.47 10.37 8.74
N ASN A 11 -6.74 10.60 7.66
CA ASN A 11 -6.78 11.86 6.91
C ASN A 11 -8.14 12.11 6.25
N LYS A 12 -8.79 11.07 5.70
CA LYS A 12 -10.18 11.16 5.21
C LYS A 12 -11.14 11.65 6.28
N THR A 13 -11.00 11.11 7.49
CA THR A 13 -11.87 11.48 8.63
C THR A 13 -11.66 12.93 9.03
N GLN A 14 -10.41 13.43 8.99
CA GLN A 14 -10.09 14.83 9.26
C GLN A 14 -10.65 15.76 8.17
N ILE A 15 -10.42 15.44 6.89
CA ILE A 15 -10.89 16.27 5.78
C ILE A 15 -12.42 16.36 5.74
N SER A 16 -13.10 15.25 6.05
CA SER A 16 -14.57 15.22 6.12
C SER A 16 -15.15 16.08 7.25
N GLN A 17 -14.33 16.57 8.19
CA GLN A 17 -14.76 17.53 9.22
C GLN A 17 -14.69 18.99 8.73
N TYR A 18 -13.94 19.27 7.65
CA TYR A 18 -13.90 20.60 7.06
C TYR A 18 -15.10 20.79 6.12
N ASN A 19 -15.85 21.86 6.33
CA ASN A 19 -17.03 22.21 5.55
C ASN A 19 -16.69 23.19 4.41
N ASN A 20 -15.54 23.06 3.74
CA ASN A 20 -15.04 24.01 2.74
C ASN A 20 -15.07 23.45 1.31
N ILE A 21 -14.67 24.28 0.33
CA ILE A 21 -14.68 23.92 -1.09
C ILE A 21 -13.66 22.83 -1.45
N GLU A 22 -12.55 22.79 -0.70
CA GLU A 22 -11.52 21.75 -0.77
C GLU A 22 -12.15 20.37 -0.52
N THR A 23 -12.94 20.23 0.55
CA THR A 23 -13.66 18.99 0.86
C THR A 23 -14.66 18.62 -0.23
N VAL A 24 -15.41 19.57 -0.78
CA VAL A 24 -16.32 19.32 -1.91
C VAL A 24 -15.57 18.70 -3.09
N ALA A 25 -14.44 19.32 -3.48
CA ALA A 25 -13.62 18.87 -4.59
C ALA A 25 -13.05 17.47 -4.37
N TYR A 26 -12.59 17.20 -3.14
CA TYR A 26 -12.13 15.88 -2.72
C TYR A 26 -13.23 14.82 -2.81
N LEU A 27 -14.43 15.09 -2.28
CA LEU A 27 -15.55 14.15 -2.31
C LEU A 27 -15.99 13.86 -3.75
N TYR A 28 -15.94 14.86 -4.64
CA TYR A 28 -16.25 14.68 -6.06
C TYR A 28 -15.18 13.84 -6.79
N ALA A 29 -13.89 14.15 -6.57
CA ALA A 29 -12.79 13.52 -7.29
C ALA A 29 -12.40 12.13 -6.75
N SER A 30 -12.68 11.86 -5.47
CA SER A 30 -12.56 10.53 -4.89
C SER A 30 -13.71 9.68 -5.44
N SER A 31 -13.39 8.64 -6.19
CA SER A 31 -14.31 7.75 -6.93
C SER A 31 -15.33 6.97 -6.06
N THR A 32 -15.50 7.37 -4.80
CA THR A 32 -16.25 6.69 -3.76
C THR A 32 -17.62 7.32 -3.50
N ILE A 33 -17.90 8.53 -3.99
CA ILE A 33 -19.10 9.26 -3.61
C ILE A 33 -19.95 9.65 -4.83
N GLN A 34 -21.18 9.12 -4.86
CA GLN A 34 -22.22 9.57 -5.78
C GLN A 34 -22.66 10.99 -5.38
N SER A 35 -22.94 11.87 -6.35
CA SER A 35 -23.39 13.26 -6.15
C SER A 35 -24.45 13.44 -5.05
N ILE A 36 -25.32 12.44 -4.89
CA ILE A 36 -26.37 12.33 -3.88
C ILE A 36 -25.84 12.48 -2.44
N GLN A 37 -24.63 12.03 -2.12
CA GLN A 37 -24.11 12.17 -0.74
C GLN A 37 -23.52 13.56 -0.48
N ILE A 38 -23.02 14.25 -1.51
CA ILE A 38 -22.49 15.62 -1.38
C ILE A 38 -23.65 16.59 -1.07
N GLU A 39 -24.81 16.42 -1.71
CA GLU A 39 -26.00 17.25 -1.48
C GLU A 39 -26.52 17.23 -0.05
N ASN A 40 -26.23 16.17 0.70
CA ASN A 40 -26.70 16.00 2.08
C ASN A 40 -25.73 16.58 3.14
N ILE A 41 -24.61 17.17 2.72
CA ILE A 41 -23.61 17.76 3.61
C ILE A 41 -23.80 19.28 3.63
N ASN A 42 -23.79 19.87 4.83
CA ASN A 42 -23.89 21.31 5.00
C ASN A 42 -22.50 21.96 4.97
N PHE A 43 -22.15 22.60 3.85
CA PHE A 43 -20.87 23.29 3.68
C PHE A 43 -20.94 24.78 4.08
N GLU A 44 -19.85 25.30 4.63
CA GLU A 44 -19.61 26.70 4.98
C GLU A 44 -18.86 27.39 3.83
N LEU A 45 -19.60 27.80 2.80
CA LEU A 45 -19.05 28.32 1.54
C LEU A 45 -19.31 29.81 1.36
N SER A 46 -18.36 30.50 0.74
CA SER A 46 -18.61 31.85 0.21
C SER A 46 -19.61 31.82 -0.95
N PRO A 47 -20.23 32.96 -1.32
CA PRO A 47 -21.21 32.99 -2.41
C PRO A 47 -20.71 32.43 -3.75
N GLU A 48 -19.44 32.65 -4.09
CA GLU A 48 -18.84 32.10 -5.31
C GLU A 48 -18.55 30.59 -5.20
N GLU A 49 -18.18 30.12 -4.01
CA GLU A 49 -17.97 28.69 -3.74
C GLU A 49 -19.28 27.92 -3.70
N THR A 50 -20.38 28.52 -3.24
CA THR A 50 -21.72 27.94 -3.35
C THR A 50 -22.10 27.71 -4.82
N ILE A 51 -21.74 28.63 -5.71
CA ILE A 51 -21.97 28.47 -7.15
C ILE A 51 -21.02 27.41 -7.74
N ALA A 52 -19.79 27.32 -7.25
CA ALA A 52 -18.89 26.22 -7.62
C ALA A 52 -19.42 24.84 -7.16
N LEU A 53 -20.00 24.75 -5.96
CA LEU A 53 -20.69 23.56 -5.47
C LEU A 53 -21.85 23.17 -6.39
N ASP A 54 -22.66 24.12 -6.85
CA ASP A 54 -23.72 23.86 -7.82
C ASP A 54 -23.17 23.23 -9.12
N GLY A 55 -21.98 23.63 -9.55
CA GLY A 55 -21.27 23.03 -10.67
C GLY A 55 -20.78 21.60 -10.40
N TYR A 56 -20.21 21.32 -9.22
CA TYR A 56 -19.87 19.95 -8.79
C TYR A 56 -21.10 19.03 -8.75
N LEU A 57 -22.25 19.57 -8.35
CA LEU A 57 -23.52 18.85 -8.29
C LEU A 57 -24.25 18.77 -9.65
N ASN A 58 -23.71 19.41 -10.69
CA ASN A 58 -24.32 19.50 -12.03
C ASN A 58 -25.76 20.04 -12.00
N LYS A 59 -26.02 21.09 -11.21
CA LYS A 59 -27.35 21.72 -11.14
C LYS A 59 -27.67 22.50 -12.41
N THR A 60 -28.93 22.42 -12.85
CA THR A 60 -29.39 22.96 -14.14
C THR A 60 -29.33 24.49 -14.26
N ASP A 61 -29.40 25.22 -13.14
CA ASP A 61 -29.39 26.68 -13.08
C ASP A 61 -28.01 27.28 -12.78
N SER A 62 -26.97 26.43 -12.65
CA SER A 62 -25.62 26.85 -12.30
C SER A 62 -24.96 27.67 -13.42
N PHE A 63 -25.25 27.37 -14.69
CA PHE A 63 -24.59 27.96 -15.84
C PHE A 63 -24.61 29.50 -15.85
N GLU A 64 -25.80 30.12 -15.78
CA GLU A 64 -25.94 31.58 -15.84
C GLU A 64 -25.23 32.28 -14.67
N LYS A 65 -25.33 31.69 -13.47
CA LYS A 65 -24.64 32.16 -12.27
C LYS A 65 -23.12 32.11 -12.46
N ILE A 66 -22.59 31.02 -13.01
CA ILE A 66 -21.16 30.85 -13.29
C ILE A 66 -20.68 31.90 -14.30
N ILE A 67 -21.41 32.10 -15.42
CA ILE A 67 -21.06 33.10 -16.43
C ILE A 67 -20.95 34.50 -15.81
N SER A 68 -21.89 34.86 -14.92
CA SER A 68 -21.88 36.16 -14.24
C SER A 68 -20.67 36.38 -13.32
N ILE A 69 -20.11 35.31 -12.76
CA ILE A 69 -18.93 35.36 -11.90
C ILE A 69 -17.68 35.50 -12.75
N ILE A 70 -17.50 34.65 -13.75
CA ILE A 70 -16.26 34.59 -14.55
C ILE A 70 -16.07 35.82 -15.43
N SER A 71 -17.13 36.59 -15.72
CA SER A 71 -17.05 37.85 -16.45
C SER A 71 -16.53 39.03 -15.63
N LYS A 72 -16.43 38.89 -14.30
CA LYS A 72 -15.93 39.96 -13.43
C LYS A 72 -14.42 40.14 -13.62
N PRO A 73 -13.90 41.38 -13.65
CA PRO A 73 -12.47 41.61 -13.76
C PRO A 73 -11.75 41.13 -12.50
N PRO A 74 -10.48 40.68 -12.62
CA PRO A 74 -9.66 40.29 -11.47
C PRO A 74 -9.45 41.47 -10.51
N ILE A 75 -9.56 41.23 -9.22
CA ILE A 75 -9.27 42.20 -8.16
C ILE A 75 -7.90 41.86 -7.58
N LYS A 76 -6.94 42.78 -7.70
CA LYS A 76 -5.54 42.56 -7.28
C LYS A 76 -4.90 41.30 -7.89
N GLY A 77 -5.26 40.95 -9.13
CA GLY A 77 -4.77 39.76 -9.83
C GLY A 77 -5.44 38.45 -9.42
N ILE A 78 -6.41 38.48 -8.50
CA ILE A 78 -7.20 37.33 -8.08
C ILE A 78 -8.56 37.41 -8.78
N ASP A 79 -8.97 36.32 -9.41
CA ASP A 79 -10.29 36.14 -9.99
C ASP A 79 -10.98 34.87 -9.44
N ALA A 80 -12.17 34.59 -9.96
CA ALA A 80 -12.95 33.42 -9.59
C ALA A 80 -12.27 32.08 -9.91
N THR A 81 -11.19 32.08 -10.71
CA THR A 81 -10.45 30.89 -11.12
C THR A 81 -9.15 30.66 -10.35
N SER A 82 -8.82 31.56 -9.40
CA SER A 82 -7.54 31.54 -8.70
C SER A 82 -7.40 30.40 -7.67
N ASN A 83 -8.49 29.99 -7.01
CA ASN A 83 -8.52 28.78 -6.19
C ASN A 83 -8.91 27.60 -7.10
N ILE A 84 -8.06 26.58 -7.17
CA ILE A 84 -8.22 25.44 -8.09
C ILE A 84 -9.48 24.62 -7.82
N PHE A 85 -9.88 24.47 -6.54
CA PHE A 85 -11.05 23.70 -6.14
C PHE A 85 -12.35 24.45 -6.48
N LYS A 86 -12.38 25.76 -6.23
CA LYS A 86 -13.48 26.63 -6.69
C LYS A 86 -13.57 26.62 -8.23
N PHE A 87 -12.43 26.78 -8.90
CA PHE A 87 -12.37 26.78 -10.36
C PHE A 87 -12.87 25.48 -10.97
N ALA A 88 -12.49 24.32 -10.43
CA ALA A 88 -12.95 23.01 -10.90
C ALA A 88 -14.48 22.89 -10.82
N GLY A 89 -15.12 23.37 -9.76
CA GLY A 89 -16.58 23.42 -9.66
C GLY A 89 -17.22 24.33 -10.72
N LEU A 90 -16.68 25.55 -10.90
CA LEU A 90 -17.14 26.46 -11.96
C LEU A 90 -16.95 25.85 -13.36
N TYR A 91 -15.83 25.17 -13.61
CA TYR A 91 -15.57 24.47 -14.86
C TYR A 91 -16.63 23.40 -15.13
N LEU A 92 -16.97 22.57 -14.14
CA LEU A 92 -17.95 21.50 -14.31
C LEU A 92 -19.34 22.02 -14.72
N GLY A 93 -19.75 23.20 -14.25
CA GLY A 93 -21.02 23.83 -14.64
C GLY A 93 -20.96 24.68 -15.93
N ALA A 94 -19.78 24.97 -16.47
CA ALA A 94 -19.59 25.77 -17.69
C ALA A 94 -18.40 25.28 -18.54
N LYS A 95 -18.36 23.97 -18.81
CA LYS A 95 -17.20 23.29 -19.41
C LYS A 95 -16.73 23.94 -20.71
N GLU A 96 -17.65 24.22 -21.63
CA GLU A 96 -17.32 24.76 -22.96
C GLU A 96 -16.64 26.12 -22.88
N GLN A 97 -17.10 26.99 -21.98
CA GLN A 97 -16.61 28.36 -21.83
C GLN A 97 -15.28 28.43 -21.07
N LEU A 98 -15.01 27.43 -20.21
CA LEU A 98 -13.84 27.41 -19.34
C LEU A 98 -12.76 26.42 -19.78
N LYS A 99 -12.97 25.70 -20.89
CA LYS A 99 -12.05 24.68 -21.42
C LYS A 99 -10.62 25.21 -21.63
N ASP A 100 -10.47 26.34 -22.29
CA ASP A 100 -9.14 26.91 -22.56
C ASP A 100 -8.42 27.32 -21.27
N LYS A 101 -9.16 27.93 -20.33
CA LYS A 101 -8.63 28.27 -19.00
C LYS A 101 -8.23 27.03 -18.20
N LEU A 102 -8.99 25.94 -18.32
CA LEU A 102 -8.65 24.68 -17.66
C LEU A 102 -7.34 24.11 -18.20
N ILE A 103 -7.17 24.10 -19.53
CA ILE A 103 -5.94 23.63 -20.18
C ILE A 103 -4.75 24.51 -19.78
N GLU A 104 -4.91 25.83 -19.72
CA GLU A 104 -3.87 26.75 -19.27
C GLU A 104 -3.49 26.51 -17.80
N ARG A 105 -4.49 26.33 -16.91
CA ARG A 105 -4.27 26.03 -15.50
C ARG A 105 -3.55 24.69 -15.33
N PHE A 106 -3.96 23.66 -16.06
CA PHE A 106 -3.33 22.35 -16.07
C PHE A 106 -1.84 22.44 -16.45
N LYS A 107 -1.51 23.16 -17.53
CA LYS A 107 -0.11 23.30 -17.99
C LYS A 107 0.79 24.06 -17.01
N ARG A 108 0.23 24.97 -16.22
CA ARG A 108 0.96 25.75 -15.21
C ARG A 108 1.09 25.04 -13.86
N GLY A 109 0.19 24.11 -13.57
CA GLY A 109 0.12 23.46 -12.28
C GLY A 109 1.27 22.46 -12.06
N ASP A 110 1.54 22.18 -10.79
CA ASP A 110 2.44 21.09 -10.43
C ASP A 110 1.79 19.72 -10.71
N ILE A 111 2.55 18.64 -10.50
CA ILE A 111 2.06 17.28 -10.79
C ILE A 111 0.82 16.89 -9.97
N LYS A 112 0.66 17.43 -8.76
CA LYS A 112 -0.48 17.14 -7.89
C LYS A 112 -1.74 17.84 -8.41
N GLU A 113 -1.61 19.11 -8.81
CA GLU A 113 -2.68 19.88 -9.43
C GLU A 113 -3.07 19.27 -10.79
N GLN A 114 -2.10 18.89 -11.62
CA GLN A 114 -2.34 18.21 -12.90
C GLN A 114 -3.10 16.89 -12.70
N PHE A 115 -2.67 16.08 -11.73
CA PHE A 115 -3.36 14.83 -11.40
C PHE A 115 -4.82 15.08 -10.99
N PHE A 116 -5.08 16.05 -10.10
CA PHE A 116 -6.44 16.41 -9.71
C PHE A 116 -7.28 16.93 -10.88
N LEU A 117 -6.76 17.84 -11.70
CA LEU A 117 -7.50 18.31 -12.86
C LEU A 117 -7.79 17.19 -13.87
N SER A 118 -6.93 16.16 -13.97
CA SER A 118 -7.21 14.96 -14.76
C SER A 118 -8.34 14.08 -14.19
N LYS A 119 -8.61 14.19 -12.88
CA LYS A 119 -9.80 13.58 -12.26
C LYS A 119 -11.07 14.37 -12.59
N ILE A 120 -10.98 15.70 -12.63
CA ILE A 120 -12.10 16.61 -12.96
C ILE A 120 -12.47 16.52 -14.45
N GLU A 121 -11.47 16.49 -15.32
CA GLU A 121 -11.62 16.37 -16.77
C GLU A 121 -10.77 15.20 -17.30
N PRO A 122 -11.37 14.00 -17.44
CA PRO A 122 -10.66 12.78 -17.83
C PRO A 122 -9.89 12.88 -19.14
N SER A 123 -10.29 13.76 -20.06
CA SER A 123 -9.56 13.99 -21.33
C SER A 123 -8.15 14.57 -21.12
N LEU A 124 -7.85 15.16 -19.96
CA LEU A 124 -6.51 15.64 -19.61
C LEU A 124 -5.54 14.52 -19.22
N LYS A 125 -6.01 13.30 -18.97
CA LYS A 125 -5.17 12.17 -18.55
C LYS A 125 -4.09 11.85 -19.59
N SER A 126 -4.42 11.87 -20.88
CA SER A 126 -3.44 11.64 -21.96
C SER A 126 -2.35 12.70 -21.96
N SER A 127 -2.73 13.97 -21.82
CA SER A 127 -1.78 15.09 -21.70
C SER A 127 -0.88 14.96 -20.47
N LEU A 128 -1.43 14.50 -19.34
CA LEU A 128 -0.63 14.20 -18.15
C LEU A 128 0.40 13.14 -18.48
N ILE A 129 0.00 11.99 -19.01
CA ILE A 129 0.88 10.89 -19.37
C ILE A 129 2.00 11.34 -20.33
N GLU A 130 1.67 12.07 -21.38
CA GLU A 130 2.63 12.55 -22.39
C GLU A 130 3.62 13.58 -21.83
N SER A 131 3.22 14.35 -20.82
CA SER A 131 4.07 15.37 -20.21
C SER A 131 5.08 14.82 -19.20
N GLN A 132 4.91 13.56 -18.77
CA GLN A 132 5.70 12.97 -17.69
C GLN A 132 6.98 12.31 -18.21
N ASN A 133 8.12 12.84 -17.78
CA ASN A 133 9.38 12.07 -17.71
C ASN A 133 9.59 11.63 -16.27
N ILE A 134 10.07 10.41 -16.05
CA ILE A 134 10.27 9.92 -14.69
C ILE A 134 11.36 10.72 -13.95
N ASP A 135 10.95 11.50 -12.97
CA ASP A 135 11.83 12.13 -11.99
C ASP A 135 11.80 11.30 -10.69
N LEU A 136 12.88 10.56 -10.43
CA LEU A 136 13.02 9.72 -9.24
C LEU A 136 13.29 10.52 -7.96
N THR A 137 13.59 11.82 -8.06
CA THR A 137 13.81 12.71 -6.91
C THR A 137 12.51 13.31 -6.38
N ASN A 138 11.48 13.35 -7.22
CA ASN A 138 10.15 13.81 -6.84
C ASN A 138 9.24 12.61 -6.52
N PRO A 139 8.84 12.40 -5.25
CA PRO A 139 8.05 11.23 -4.86
C PRO A 139 6.67 11.19 -5.54
N PHE A 140 6.08 12.34 -5.88
CA PHE A 140 4.80 12.39 -6.60
C PHE A 140 4.95 11.93 -8.06
N SER A 141 6.06 12.27 -8.71
CA SER A 141 6.40 11.77 -10.04
C SER A 141 6.52 10.25 -10.05
N VAL A 142 7.19 9.67 -9.05
CA VAL A 142 7.31 8.22 -8.89
C VAL A 142 5.93 7.56 -8.79
N LEU A 143 5.04 8.08 -7.94
CA LEU A 143 3.70 7.53 -7.76
C LEU A 143 2.80 7.70 -8.99
N VAL A 144 2.81 8.86 -9.65
CA VAL A 144 2.01 9.09 -10.87
C VAL A 144 2.47 8.18 -12.01
N ASN A 145 3.77 7.99 -12.19
CA ASN A 145 4.31 7.03 -13.16
C ASN A 145 3.87 5.59 -12.87
N LYS A 146 3.86 5.20 -11.59
CA LYS A 146 3.35 3.90 -11.15
C LYS A 146 1.84 3.76 -11.41
N LEU A 147 1.06 4.77 -11.09
CA LEU A 147 -0.40 4.71 -11.21
C LEU A 147 -0.86 4.53 -12.67
N PHE A 148 -0.15 5.16 -13.60
CA PHE A 148 -0.51 5.14 -15.02
C PHE A 148 0.31 4.14 -15.85
N ASP A 149 1.15 3.32 -15.22
CA ASP A 149 2.02 2.32 -15.88
C ASP A 149 2.83 2.92 -17.06
N ILE A 150 3.32 4.17 -16.92
CA ILE A 150 4.03 4.93 -17.98
C ILE A 150 5.47 4.45 -18.13
N ASN A 151 6.12 4.18 -17.00
CA ASN A 151 7.52 3.79 -16.90
C ASN A 151 7.66 2.64 -15.90
N ASP A 152 8.68 1.81 -16.08
CA ASP A 152 8.98 0.75 -15.11
C ASP A 152 9.59 1.35 -13.84
N VAL A 153 8.81 1.39 -12.76
CA VAL A 153 9.21 1.94 -11.47
C VAL A 153 9.45 0.79 -10.49
N SER A 154 10.70 0.64 -10.03
CA SER A 154 11.03 -0.39 -9.05
C SER A 154 10.25 -0.24 -7.74
N GLU A 155 9.92 -1.37 -7.10
CA GLU A 155 9.24 -1.39 -5.79
C GLU A 155 10.00 -0.60 -4.72
N LYS A 156 11.34 -0.62 -4.77
CA LYS A 156 12.19 0.16 -3.85
C LYS A 156 11.91 1.66 -3.97
N ASN A 157 11.78 2.18 -5.19
CA ASN A 157 11.50 3.61 -5.42
C ASN A 157 10.08 3.96 -4.99
N ILE A 158 9.11 3.10 -5.26
CA ILE A 158 7.71 3.27 -4.82
C ILE A 158 7.64 3.34 -3.30
N ASN A 159 8.26 2.38 -2.60
CA ASN A 159 8.28 2.36 -1.13
C ASN A 159 8.94 3.60 -0.54
N LYS A 160 10.07 4.04 -1.11
CA LYS A 160 10.74 5.28 -0.70
C LYS A 160 9.82 6.51 -0.86
N ALA A 161 9.20 6.65 -2.03
CA ALA A 161 8.29 7.76 -2.32
C ALA A 161 7.08 7.77 -1.37
N LEU A 162 6.48 6.59 -1.11
CA LEU A 162 5.40 6.45 -0.14
C LEU A 162 5.84 6.89 1.26
N THR A 163 7.00 6.44 1.74
CA THR A 163 7.52 6.83 3.06
C THR A 163 7.76 8.33 3.16
N GLU A 164 8.31 8.97 2.12
CA GLU A 164 8.53 10.42 2.12
C GLU A 164 7.21 11.20 2.18
N ILE A 165 6.19 10.76 1.42
CA ILE A 165 4.89 11.44 1.39
C ILE A 165 4.14 11.29 2.71
N ILE A 166 4.04 10.07 3.26
CA ILE A 166 3.21 9.81 4.45
C ILE A 166 3.76 10.41 5.75
N ASN A 167 5.03 10.82 5.76
CA ASN A 167 5.67 11.45 6.93
C ASN A 167 5.37 12.96 7.03
N ASN A 168 4.63 13.53 6.07
CA ASN A 168 4.23 14.93 6.05
C ASN A 168 2.70 15.07 6.16
N ASP A 169 2.23 16.29 6.44
CA ASP A 169 0.80 16.60 6.37
C ASP A 169 0.27 16.37 4.96
N LEU A 170 -0.86 15.66 4.86
CA LEU A 170 -1.44 15.29 3.57
C LEU A 170 -2.46 16.33 3.14
N ASP A 171 -2.14 17.09 2.10
CA ASP A 171 -3.13 17.90 1.39
C ASP A 171 -4.10 17.02 0.58
N ILE A 172 -5.19 17.63 0.10
CA ILE A 172 -6.24 16.91 -0.64
C ILE A 172 -5.71 16.26 -1.91
N HIS A 173 -4.84 16.95 -2.64
CA HIS A 173 -4.27 16.40 -3.87
C HIS A 173 -3.46 15.12 -3.58
N THR A 174 -2.67 15.15 -2.50
CA THR A 174 -1.86 14.03 -2.04
C THR A 174 -2.74 12.88 -1.58
N LEU A 175 -3.80 13.16 -0.81
CA LEU A 175 -4.73 12.14 -0.35
C LEU A 175 -5.41 11.42 -1.53
N LEU A 176 -5.89 12.17 -2.54
CA LEU A 176 -6.47 11.61 -3.76
C LEU A 176 -5.51 10.67 -4.50
N LEU A 177 -4.23 11.07 -4.62
CA LEU A 177 -3.22 10.24 -5.26
C LEU A 177 -2.96 8.95 -4.48
N LEU A 178 -2.84 9.04 -3.14
CA LEU A 178 -2.57 7.88 -2.29
C LEU A 178 -3.72 6.87 -2.30
N GLU A 179 -4.96 7.32 -2.41
CA GLU A 179 -6.12 6.44 -2.55
C GLU A 179 -6.13 5.67 -3.86
N ASP A 180 -5.81 6.33 -4.96
CA ASP A 180 -5.71 5.68 -6.26
C ASP A 180 -4.57 4.65 -6.28
N ILE A 181 -3.44 4.98 -5.64
CA ILE A 181 -2.34 4.03 -5.43
C ILE A 181 -2.79 2.87 -4.55
N GLU A 182 -3.47 3.13 -3.43
CA GLU A 182 -3.99 2.07 -2.57
C GLU A 182 -4.93 1.14 -3.35
N ASN A 183 -5.87 1.70 -4.12
CA ASN A 183 -6.79 0.94 -4.95
C ASN A 183 -6.04 0.08 -5.98
N GLN A 184 -5.08 0.65 -6.71
CA GLN A 184 -4.27 -0.09 -7.68
C GLN A 184 -3.43 -1.20 -7.02
N LEU A 185 -2.94 -0.97 -5.80
CA LEU A 185 -2.20 -1.98 -5.03
C LEU A 185 -3.10 -3.08 -4.46
N LEU A 186 -4.39 -2.79 -4.24
CA LEU A 186 -5.40 -3.75 -3.81
C LEU A 186 -6.05 -4.50 -4.98
N GLU A 187 -5.91 -4.01 -6.22
CA GLU A 187 -6.37 -4.72 -7.41
C GLU A 187 -5.71 -6.09 -7.49
N VAL A 188 -6.54 -7.13 -7.51
CA VAL A 188 -6.08 -8.51 -7.69
C VAL A 188 -5.65 -8.67 -9.15
N LYS A 189 -4.37 -8.41 -9.42
CA LYS A 189 -3.72 -8.84 -10.66
C LYS A 189 -3.31 -10.30 -10.46
N PHE A 190 -3.73 -11.20 -11.35
CA PHE A 190 -3.19 -12.56 -11.43
C PHE A 190 -1.76 -12.46 -11.98
N ILE A 191 -0.83 -12.08 -11.11
CA ILE A 191 0.59 -11.96 -11.43
C ILE A 191 1.17 -13.37 -11.47
N SER A 192 1.92 -13.69 -12.53
CA SER A 192 2.79 -14.86 -12.55
C SER A 192 3.95 -14.65 -11.58
N LYS A 193 3.69 -14.80 -10.28
CA LYS A 193 4.71 -14.72 -9.24
C LYS A 193 5.50 -16.02 -9.21
N ASN A 194 6.82 -15.89 -9.04
CA ASN A 194 7.65 -17.06 -8.77
C ASN A 194 7.43 -17.54 -7.31
N PRO A 195 7.86 -18.77 -6.95
CA PRO A 195 7.64 -19.32 -5.61
C PRO A 195 8.13 -18.42 -4.47
N GLU A 196 9.32 -17.83 -4.60
CA GLU A 196 9.90 -16.93 -3.60
C GLU A 196 9.04 -15.67 -3.38
N GLN A 197 8.52 -15.07 -4.45
CA GLN A 197 7.62 -13.92 -4.36
C GLN A 197 6.33 -14.28 -3.62
N VAL A 198 5.72 -15.43 -3.93
CA VAL A 198 4.51 -15.88 -3.27
C VAL A 198 4.74 -16.13 -1.77
N LEU A 199 5.87 -16.76 -1.41
CA LEU A 199 6.21 -16.97 0.01
C LEU A 199 6.44 -15.66 0.75
N ARG A 200 7.16 -14.70 0.16
CA ARG A 200 7.33 -13.36 0.75
C ARG A 200 5.99 -12.68 0.98
N ASP A 201 5.08 -12.74 0.02
CA ASP A 201 3.73 -12.16 0.19
C ASP A 201 2.98 -12.79 1.36
N ILE A 202 3.02 -14.12 1.47
CA ILE A 202 2.42 -14.87 2.58
C ILE A 202 3.01 -14.38 3.90
N PHE A 203 4.33 -14.38 4.04
CA PHE A 203 5.02 -14.03 5.29
C PHE A 203 4.79 -12.57 5.70
N TYR A 204 4.96 -11.61 4.78
CA TYR A 204 4.77 -10.19 5.09
C TYR A 204 3.31 -9.81 5.36
N ASN A 205 2.36 -10.53 4.77
CA ASN A 205 0.93 -10.26 5.01
C ASN A 205 0.32 -11.09 6.14
N PHE A 206 1.04 -12.11 6.64
CA PHE A 206 0.54 -13.01 7.68
C PHE A 206 -0.04 -12.28 8.91
N PRO A 207 0.62 -11.28 9.51
CA PRO A 207 0.08 -10.63 10.71
C PRO A 207 -1.26 -9.94 10.49
N ASN A 208 -1.57 -9.52 9.26
CA ASN A 208 -2.83 -8.87 8.91
C ASN A 208 -3.93 -9.88 8.69
N ALA A 209 -3.62 -10.94 7.93
CA ALA A 209 -4.55 -12.01 7.64
C ALA A 209 -5.02 -12.69 8.93
N VAL A 210 -4.08 -12.95 9.85
CA VAL A 210 -4.34 -13.69 11.08
C VAL A 210 -5.26 -12.91 12.05
N GLN A 211 -5.31 -11.57 11.99
CA GLN A 211 -6.24 -10.76 12.80
C GLN A 211 -7.70 -11.20 12.64
N LYS A 212 -8.07 -11.76 11.48
CA LYS A 212 -9.44 -12.22 11.23
C LYS A 212 -9.86 -13.34 12.20
N ILE A 213 -8.94 -14.22 12.56
CA ILE A 213 -9.21 -15.37 13.41
C ILE A 213 -8.87 -15.11 14.89
N ILE A 214 -7.96 -14.19 15.19
CA ILE A 214 -7.59 -13.89 16.59
C ILE A 214 -8.43 -12.78 17.24
N LYS A 215 -8.97 -11.82 16.47
CA LYS A 215 -9.70 -10.66 17.02
C LYS A 215 -11.05 -10.37 16.37
N ASN A 216 -11.19 -10.70 15.08
CA ASN A 216 -12.38 -10.32 14.29
C ASN A 216 -13.27 -11.52 13.94
N ARG A 217 -13.41 -12.47 14.87
CA ARG A 217 -14.28 -13.64 14.69
C ARG A 217 -15.75 -13.26 14.70
N ARG A 218 -16.59 -14.13 14.13
CA ARG A 218 -18.05 -13.97 14.17
C ARG A 218 -18.53 -14.06 15.62
N LYS A 219 -19.51 -13.23 15.98
CA LYS A 219 -20.10 -13.18 17.33
C LYS A 219 -20.52 -14.58 17.79
N GLY A 220 -20.18 -14.95 19.03
CA GLY A 220 -20.54 -16.23 19.63
C GLY A 220 -19.54 -17.36 19.36
N HIS A 221 -18.43 -17.10 18.66
CA HIS A 221 -17.32 -18.04 18.55
C HIS A 221 -16.19 -17.67 19.52
N PRO A 222 -15.49 -18.66 20.12
CA PRO A 222 -14.30 -18.41 20.93
C PRO A 222 -13.18 -17.84 20.07
N ASP A 223 -12.28 -17.05 20.63
CA ASP A 223 -11.08 -16.59 19.91
C ASP A 223 -10.20 -17.80 19.53
N PHE A 224 -9.45 -17.68 18.42
CA PHE A 224 -8.40 -18.64 18.09
C PHE A 224 -7.11 -18.14 18.75
N GLU A 225 -6.52 -18.95 19.62
CA GLU A 225 -5.26 -18.61 20.29
C GLU A 225 -4.08 -19.16 19.48
N ILE A 226 -3.02 -18.36 19.34
CA ILE A 226 -1.74 -18.77 18.76
C ILE A 226 -0.72 -18.58 19.87
N ASN A 227 -0.32 -19.67 20.50
CA ASN A 227 0.48 -19.65 21.72
C ASN A 227 1.97 -19.87 21.44
N ASP A 228 2.29 -20.65 20.41
CA ASP A 228 3.66 -20.97 20.02
C ASP A 228 3.84 -21.20 18.51
N GLU A 229 5.05 -21.63 18.15
CA GLU A 229 5.45 -21.89 16.77
C GLU A 229 4.67 -23.04 16.13
N TYR A 230 4.15 -24.01 16.89
CA TYR A 230 3.38 -25.12 16.34
C TYR A 230 1.98 -24.66 15.90
N ASP A 231 1.30 -23.85 16.71
CA ASP A 231 0.03 -23.22 16.31
C ASP A 231 0.21 -22.36 15.04
N LEU A 232 1.35 -21.67 14.94
CA LEU A 232 1.71 -20.88 13.78
C LEU A 232 1.97 -21.74 12.55
N GLN A 233 2.68 -22.85 12.71
CA GLN A 233 2.95 -23.84 11.67
C GLN A 233 1.65 -24.43 11.11
N ASP A 234 0.67 -24.78 11.95
CA ASP A 234 -0.62 -25.31 11.47
C ASP A 234 -1.35 -24.33 10.54
N ILE A 235 -1.34 -23.03 10.86
CA ILE A 235 -1.95 -22.00 10.01
C ILE A 235 -1.17 -21.87 8.70
N LEU A 236 0.16 -21.79 8.78
CA LEU A 236 1.02 -21.67 7.61
C LEU A 236 0.93 -22.90 6.70
N TYR A 237 0.80 -24.10 7.26
CA TYR A 237 0.62 -25.34 6.52
C TYR A 237 -0.57 -25.22 5.58
N VAL A 238 -1.74 -24.81 6.10
CA VAL A 238 -2.95 -24.67 5.29
C VAL A 238 -2.76 -23.66 4.16
N ILE A 239 -2.11 -22.53 4.43
CA ILE A 239 -1.87 -21.47 3.43
C ILE A 239 -0.90 -21.95 2.35
N ILE A 240 0.26 -22.47 2.75
CA ILE A 240 1.35 -22.84 1.83
C ILE A 240 0.99 -24.10 1.05
N LYS A 241 0.43 -25.15 1.69
CA LYS A 241 0.01 -26.39 1.02
C LYS A 241 -1.06 -26.15 -0.05
N SER A 242 -1.93 -25.16 0.15
CA SER A 242 -2.95 -24.77 -0.83
C SER A 242 -2.37 -24.17 -2.11
N ILE A 243 -1.15 -23.61 -2.03
CA ILE A 243 -0.45 -22.97 -3.14
C ILE A 243 0.60 -23.91 -3.75
N PHE A 244 1.27 -24.69 -2.90
CA PHE A 244 2.30 -25.65 -3.25
C PHE A 244 1.80 -27.07 -2.90
N PRO A 245 1.03 -27.73 -3.78
CA PRO A 245 0.38 -29.02 -3.46
C PRO A 245 1.36 -30.13 -3.11
N LYS A 246 2.61 -30.02 -3.56
CA LYS A 246 3.69 -30.98 -3.33
C LYS A 246 4.58 -30.64 -2.14
N MET A 247 4.27 -29.56 -1.41
CA MET A 247 4.88 -29.28 -0.12
C MET A 247 4.75 -30.51 0.77
N ARG A 248 5.84 -30.91 1.41
CA ARG A 248 5.82 -31.99 2.40
C ARG A 248 6.00 -31.40 3.79
N ASP A 249 5.23 -31.94 4.71
CA ASP A 249 5.56 -31.99 6.12
C ASP A 249 6.70 -32.99 6.34
N GLU A 250 7.62 -32.64 7.23
CA GLU A 250 8.38 -33.56 8.07
C GLU A 250 9.00 -34.81 7.38
N GLU A 251 10.17 -34.67 6.75
CA GLU A 251 11.08 -35.81 6.54
C GLU A 251 12.23 -35.74 7.56
N VAL A 252 12.39 -36.80 8.38
CA VAL A 252 13.61 -36.98 9.19
C VAL A 252 14.78 -37.14 8.23
N THR A 253 15.69 -36.18 8.19
CA THR A 253 16.94 -36.31 7.43
C THR A 253 17.69 -37.57 7.90
N PRO A 254 18.20 -38.42 6.98
CA PRO A 254 18.97 -39.60 7.36
C PRO A 254 20.15 -39.20 8.25
N LYS A 255 20.22 -39.78 9.46
CA LYS A 255 21.23 -39.45 10.47
C LYS A 255 22.65 -39.56 9.90
N GLN A 256 23.37 -38.45 9.83
CA GLN A 256 24.84 -38.44 9.85
C GLN A 256 25.33 -37.53 10.99
N GLY A 257 25.51 -38.12 12.17
CA GLY A 257 26.51 -37.67 13.15
C GLY A 257 26.16 -36.57 14.15
N ILE A 258 25.15 -35.73 13.91
CA ILE A 258 24.70 -34.68 14.86
C ILE A 258 23.16 -34.67 14.81
N LYS A 259 22.50 -34.43 15.95
CA LYS A 259 21.04 -34.52 16.19
C LYS A 259 20.17 -34.30 14.94
N SER A 260 19.18 -35.17 14.72
CA SER A 260 18.17 -34.99 13.66
C SER A 260 17.54 -33.60 13.79
N SER A 261 17.81 -32.70 12.83
CA SER A 261 17.06 -31.45 12.70
C SER A 261 15.79 -31.74 11.90
N ARG A 262 14.68 -31.22 12.40
CA ARG A 262 13.35 -31.36 11.81
C ARG A 262 13.04 -30.04 11.11
N ILE A 263 12.86 -30.09 9.80
CA ILE A 263 12.47 -28.91 9.01
C ILE A 263 10.95 -28.80 9.02
N ASP A 264 10.43 -27.58 9.18
CA ASP A 264 8.99 -27.35 9.27
C ASP A 264 8.27 -27.56 7.93
N PHE A 265 8.73 -26.93 6.84
CA PHE A 265 8.16 -27.14 5.50
C PHE A 265 9.22 -27.38 4.41
N ILE A 266 8.96 -28.36 3.56
CA ILE A 266 9.85 -28.78 2.47
C ILE A 266 9.15 -28.56 1.13
N LEU A 267 9.68 -27.65 0.31
CA LEU A 267 9.22 -27.35 -1.05
C LEU A 267 10.30 -27.82 -2.04
N LYS A 268 10.36 -29.13 -2.26
CA LYS A 268 11.49 -29.76 -2.95
C LYS A 268 11.59 -29.44 -4.44
N GLU A 269 10.48 -29.15 -5.11
CA GLU A 269 10.48 -28.79 -6.53
C GLU A 269 10.96 -27.36 -6.74
N GLU A 270 10.64 -26.49 -5.79
CA GLU A 270 11.05 -25.10 -5.74
C GLU A 270 12.42 -24.93 -5.09
N LYS A 271 12.99 -26.03 -4.56
CA LYS A 271 14.26 -26.08 -3.85
C LYS A 271 14.33 -25.14 -2.63
N ILE A 272 13.22 -25.05 -1.92
CA ILE A 272 13.03 -24.16 -0.77
C ILE A 272 12.80 -24.99 0.50
N LEU A 273 13.44 -24.56 1.59
CA LEU A 273 13.09 -24.94 2.96
C LEU A 273 12.55 -23.74 3.73
N ILE A 274 11.65 -24.01 4.67
CA ILE A 274 11.06 -22.98 5.54
C ILE A 274 11.19 -23.46 6.99
N GLU A 275 11.76 -22.60 7.82
CA GLU A 275 11.85 -22.71 9.28
C GLU A 275 10.95 -21.64 9.89
N VAL A 276 10.16 -22.00 10.90
CA VAL A 276 9.18 -21.12 11.57
C VAL A 276 9.54 -20.96 13.03
N LYS A 277 9.62 -19.71 13.49
CA LYS A 277 9.77 -19.36 14.91
C LYS A 277 8.71 -18.35 15.32
N MET A 278 8.29 -18.41 16.59
CA MET A 278 7.38 -17.43 17.16
C MET A 278 7.87 -16.93 18.53
N MET A 279 7.90 -15.61 18.72
CA MET A 279 8.10 -15.03 20.05
C MET A 279 6.88 -15.32 20.91
N LYS A 280 7.12 -15.88 22.09
CA LYS A 280 6.12 -16.17 23.12
C LYS A 280 6.01 -14.99 24.08
N LYS A 281 4.88 -14.94 24.78
CA LYS A 281 4.57 -13.85 25.73
C LYS A 281 5.64 -13.66 26.81
N ASN A 282 6.24 -14.76 27.26
CA ASN A 282 7.23 -14.79 28.35
C ASN A 282 8.67 -14.56 27.87
N ASP A 283 8.91 -14.44 26.56
CA ASP A 283 10.23 -14.20 26.04
C ASP A 283 10.67 -12.76 26.31
N SER A 284 11.97 -12.61 26.59
CA SER A 284 12.54 -11.33 27.02
C SER A 284 13.26 -10.58 25.90
N ASN A 285 13.76 -11.29 24.88
CA ASN A 285 14.47 -10.78 23.71
C ASN A 285 14.68 -11.90 22.67
N GLU A 286 15.26 -11.52 21.54
CA GLU A 286 15.49 -12.33 20.34
C GLU A 286 16.73 -13.26 20.37
N LYS A 287 17.57 -13.22 21.41
CA LYS A 287 18.88 -13.91 21.41
C LYS A 287 18.77 -15.42 21.30
N ASP A 288 17.91 -16.04 22.11
CA ASP A 288 17.77 -17.49 22.13
C ASP A 288 17.27 -18.01 20.77
N PHE A 289 16.43 -17.24 20.09
CA PHE A 289 15.93 -17.55 18.75
C PHE A 289 17.01 -17.41 17.67
N ILE A 290 17.86 -16.37 17.76
CA ILE A 290 19.01 -16.23 16.86
C ILE A 290 19.97 -17.42 17.03
N GLU A 291 20.21 -17.88 18.27
CA GLU A 291 21.06 -19.05 18.52
C GLU A 291 20.46 -20.34 17.95
N GLN A 292 19.15 -20.55 18.12
CA GLN A 292 18.44 -21.68 17.51
C GLN A 292 18.53 -21.63 15.98
N LEU A 293 18.20 -20.49 15.37
CA LEU A 293 18.28 -20.33 13.92
C LEU A 293 19.68 -20.57 13.36
N LYS A 294 20.75 -20.15 14.07
CA LYS A 294 22.13 -20.47 13.66
C LYS A 294 22.38 -21.97 13.59
N ILE A 295 21.89 -22.72 14.58
CA ILE A 295 22.01 -24.19 14.62
C ILE A 295 21.21 -24.81 13.47
N ASP A 296 19.98 -24.34 13.25
CA ASP A 296 19.07 -24.87 12.22
C ASP A 296 19.67 -24.63 10.83
N ILE A 297 20.08 -23.39 10.52
CA ILE A 297 20.76 -23.01 9.26
C ILE A 297 21.96 -23.93 9.00
N GLU A 298 22.86 -24.11 9.97
CA GLU A 298 24.05 -24.95 9.80
C GLU A 298 23.75 -26.42 9.52
N SER A 299 22.59 -26.92 9.98
CA SER A 299 22.17 -28.31 9.81
C SER A 299 21.67 -28.62 8.39
N TYR A 300 21.19 -27.60 7.65
CA TYR A 300 20.51 -27.78 6.37
C TYR A 300 21.43 -27.90 5.15
N HIS A 301 22.74 -27.66 5.31
CA HIS A 301 23.75 -27.95 4.28
C HIS A 301 23.75 -29.41 3.78
N THR A 302 23.18 -30.33 4.56
CA THR A 302 23.03 -31.74 4.17
C THR A 302 22.03 -31.95 3.02
N SER A 303 21.17 -30.96 2.76
CA SER A 303 20.18 -31.02 1.67
C SER A 303 20.78 -30.49 0.37
N GLU A 304 21.51 -31.34 -0.37
CA GLU A 304 22.25 -30.95 -1.60
C GLU A 304 21.39 -30.28 -2.70
N TRP A 305 20.07 -30.41 -2.65
CA TRP A 305 19.13 -29.83 -3.61
C TRP A 305 18.64 -28.43 -3.22
N LEU A 306 18.98 -27.94 -2.02
CA LEU A 306 18.51 -26.68 -1.48
C LEU A 306 19.14 -25.48 -2.20
N ASP A 307 18.32 -24.57 -2.71
CA ASP A 307 18.81 -23.30 -3.25
C ASP A 307 18.49 -22.14 -2.27
N LYS A 308 17.40 -22.25 -1.49
CA LYS A 308 16.90 -21.16 -0.65
C LYS A 308 16.30 -21.64 0.68
N LEU A 309 16.69 -21.01 1.79
CA LEU A 309 16.12 -21.21 3.12
C LEU A 309 15.43 -19.94 3.59
N TYR A 310 14.15 -20.05 3.95
CA TYR A 310 13.41 -19.00 4.65
C TYR A 310 13.33 -19.30 6.14
N CYS A 311 13.69 -18.32 6.97
CA CYS A 311 13.40 -18.35 8.41
C CYS A 311 12.32 -17.30 8.70
N PHE A 312 11.09 -17.73 8.94
CA PHE A 312 9.97 -16.86 9.28
C PHE A 312 9.84 -16.72 10.80
N VAL A 313 9.99 -15.49 11.29
CA VAL A 313 9.91 -15.17 12.71
C VAL A 313 8.70 -14.27 12.96
N TYR A 314 7.71 -14.78 13.69
CA TYR A 314 6.52 -14.02 14.08
C TYR A 314 6.64 -13.51 15.52
N ASP A 315 6.49 -12.20 15.71
CA ASP A 315 6.58 -11.53 17.01
C ASP A 315 5.31 -10.73 17.36
N PRO A 316 4.21 -11.41 17.69
CA PRO A 316 2.94 -10.75 18.02
C PRO A 316 3.03 -9.84 19.26
N PHE A 317 4.07 -10.01 20.08
CA PHE A 317 4.27 -9.31 21.34
C PHE A 317 5.31 -8.18 21.26
N LYS A 318 5.92 -7.96 20.08
CA LYS A 318 6.96 -6.94 19.84
C LYS A 318 8.13 -7.04 20.83
N LYS A 319 8.61 -8.26 21.08
CA LYS A 319 9.74 -8.55 21.98
C LYS A 319 11.10 -8.35 21.33
N THR A 320 11.16 -8.40 20.01
CA THR A 320 12.35 -8.14 19.21
C THR A 320 12.78 -6.70 19.40
N LYS A 321 13.93 -6.49 20.04
CA LYS A 321 14.41 -5.14 20.33
C LYS A 321 14.99 -4.47 19.09
N ASP A 322 15.71 -5.24 18.29
CA ASP A 322 16.25 -4.76 17.02
C ASP A 322 16.26 -5.88 15.96
N VAL A 323 15.42 -5.72 14.94
CA VAL A 323 15.35 -6.64 13.79
C VAL A 323 16.70 -6.74 13.06
N SER A 324 17.56 -5.72 13.18
CA SER A 324 18.90 -5.74 12.60
C SER A 324 19.78 -6.88 13.13
N ASN A 325 19.49 -7.41 14.33
CA ASN A 325 20.20 -8.53 14.93
C ASN A 325 20.07 -9.84 14.11
N PHE A 326 19.05 -9.95 13.25
CA PHE A 326 18.88 -11.09 12.34
C PHE A 326 19.59 -10.91 10.99
N LYS A 327 20.11 -9.71 10.68
CA LYS A 327 20.71 -9.42 9.36
C LYS A 327 21.91 -10.32 9.07
N ASP A 328 22.73 -10.63 10.07
CA ASP A 328 23.91 -11.49 9.92
C ASP A 328 23.57 -12.95 9.58
N LEU A 329 22.30 -13.35 9.75
CA LEU A 329 21.79 -14.65 9.34
C LEU A 329 21.43 -14.70 7.84
N ASN A 330 21.18 -13.55 7.21
CA ASN A 330 20.84 -13.48 5.79
C ASN A 330 22.08 -13.63 4.89
N GLY A 331 21.86 -14.09 3.65
CA GLY A 331 22.90 -14.19 2.62
C GLY A 331 23.30 -15.62 2.30
N ASP A 332 24.31 -15.75 1.45
CA ASP A 332 24.75 -17.04 0.92
C ASP A 332 25.53 -17.85 1.97
N ARG A 333 25.26 -19.15 2.02
CA ARG A 333 25.91 -20.11 2.90
C ARG A 333 26.59 -21.17 2.05
N THR A 334 27.90 -21.36 2.23
CA THR A 334 28.67 -22.35 1.49
C THR A 334 29.34 -23.33 2.46
N LYS A 335 29.16 -24.64 2.22
CA LYS A 335 29.82 -25.70 2.97
C LYS A 335 30.17 -26.85 2.03
N GLY A 336 31.47 -27.09 1.83
CA GLY A 336 31.93 -27.95 0.75
C GLY A 336 31.56 -27.35 -0.61
N ASP A 337 30.99 -28.19 -1.48
CA ASP A 337 30.59 -27.80 -2.85
C ASP A 337 29.14 -27.30 -2.95
N HIS A 338 28.42 -27.21 -1.83
CA HIS A 338 27.01 -26.83 -1.81
C HIS A 338 26.82 -25.39 -1.30
N ASN A 339 25.96 -24.63 -1.98
CA ASN A 339 25.61 -23.24 -1.67
C ASN A 339 24.09 -23.04 -1.70
N TYR A 340 23.55 -22.40 -0.67
CA TYR A 340 22.16 -21.92 -0.63
C TYR A 340 22.07 -20.54 0.01
N ASN A 341 21.04 -19.78 -0.33
CA ASN A 341 20.79 -18.45 0.21
C ASN A 341 19.84 -18.52 1.42
N VAL A 342 20.15 -17.80 2.49
CA VAL A 342 19.29 -17.66 3.68
C VAL A 342 18.60 -16.31 3.68
N GLU A 343 17.32 -16.33 3.99
CA GLU A 343 16.54 -15.13 4.22
C GLU A 343 15.70 -15.22 5.49
N VAL A 344 15.91 -14.27 6.40
CA VAL A 344 15.16 -14.16 7.65
C VAL A 344 14.14 -13.04 7.54
N ILE A 345 12.87 -13.38 7.72
CA ILE A 345 11.74 -12.45 7.68
C ILE A 345 11.14 -12.36 9.08
N VAL A 346 11.24 -11.18 9.69
CA VAL A 346 10.68 -10.89 11.03
C VAL A 346 9.46 -9.99 10.87
N VAL A 347 8.32 -10.39 11.43
CA VAL A 347 7.06 -9.63 11.36
C VAL A 347 6.35 -9.59 12.72
N ASN A 348 5.58 -8.53 12.98
CA ASN A 348 4.87 -8.30 14.26
C ASN A 348 3.36 -8.49 14.13
#